data_AF-A0A532T7B6-F1
#
_entry.id   AF-A0A532T7B6-F1
#
_cell.length_a   1.000
_cell.length_b   1.000
_cell.length_c   1.000
_cell.angle_alpha   90.00
_cell.angle_beta   90.00
_cell.angle_gamma   90.00
#
_symmetry.space_group_name_H-M   'P 1'
#
loop_
_entity.id
_entity.type
_entity.pdbx_description
1 polymer ?
#
loop_
_entity_poly.entity_id
_entity_poly.type
_entity_poly.pdbx_seq_one_letter_code
_entity_poly.pdbx_strand_id
1 'polypeptide(L)'
;MDIIEEQYQKVIEAFPNTILVNDFISHLKIPLMNEVFLDIDYSKYPKKPKVKLTKTDGKVYRKVDREISSLMDWEKKNTISIVELITEILAFIEGMRSNTVRINKDLINGILALCREHHPREILGLLRVDKGVITEFILPPGAVTSHKSGVYFPRRMPSDPSLEGTVHSHPNGNPNPSPTDLKNIIMKGKFHIIVAYPYFDLNSVKCFDQKGKIINLQIID
;
A
#
# COMPACT_ATOMS: atom_id res chain seq x y z
N MET A 1 -18.69 -30.82 -8.23
CA MET A 1 -17.94 -29.83 -9.03
C MET A 1 -16.51 -29.90 -8.56
N ASP A 2 -15.55 -30.00 -9.48
CA ASP A 2 -14.13 -29.94 -9.13
C ASP A 2 -13.86 -28.59 -8.46
N ILE A 3 -13.09 -28.56 -7.37
CA ILE A 3 -12.75 -27.32 -6.67
C ILE A 3 -12.08 -26.30 -7.60
N ILE A 4 -11.32 -26.77 -8.59
CA ILE A 4 -10.73 -25.93 -9.63
C ILE A 4 -11.81 -25.29 -10.51
N GLU A 5 -12.80 -26.07 -10.92
CA GLU A 5 -13.90 -25.61 -11.77
C GLU A 5 -14.79 -24.60 -11.04
N GLU A 6 -15.04 -24.82 -9.75
CA GLU A 6 -15.74 -23.86 -8.89
C GLU A 6 -15.00 -22.52 -8.81
N GLN A 7 -13.68 -22.54 -8.59
CA GLN A 7 -12.86 -21.32 -8.59
C GLN A 7 -12.87 -20.64 -9.96
N TYR A 8 -12.75 -21.41 -11.04
CA TYR A 8 -12.78 -20.89 -12.40
C TYR A 8 -14.09 -20.13 -12.70
N GLN A 9 -15.25 -20.71 -12.37
CA GLN A 9 -16.54 -20.04 -12.59
C GLN A 9 -16.62 -18.71 -11.85
N LYS A 10 -16.21 -18.68 -10.57
CA LYS A 10 -16.15 -17.43 -9.79
C LYS A 10 -15.23 -16.39 -10.44
N VAL A 11 -14.08 -16.82 -10.97
CA VAL A 11 -13.12 -15.92 -11.63
C VAL A 11 -13.67 -15.35 -12.93
N ILE A 12 -14.28 -16.17 -13.79
CA ILE A 12 -14.86 -15.67 -15.05
C ILE A 12 -16.04 -14.73 -14.77
N GLU A 13 -16.85 -15.01 -13.76
CA GLU A 13 -17.95 -14.14 -13.34
C GLU A 13 -17.44 -12.77 -12.85
N ALA A 14 -16.40 -12.75 -12.00
CA ALA A 14 -15.83 -11.51 -11.47
C ALA A 14 -14.93 -10.76 -12.47
N PHE A 15 -14.26 -11.49 -13.37
CA PHE A 15 -13.27 -10.98 -14.31
C PHE A 15 -13.53 -11.53 -15.73
N PRO A 16 -14.54 -11.01 -16.45
CA PRO A 16 -15.01 -11.59 -17.71
C PRO A 16 -13.99 -11.51 -18.87
N ASN A 17 -13.00 -10.61 -18.76
CA ASN A 17 -11.92 -10.48 -19.76
C ASN A 17 -10.74 -11.43 -19.52
N THR A 18 -10.90 -12.43 -18.66
CA THR A 18 -9.87 -13.41 -18.35
C THR A 18 -9.56 -14.29 -19.57
N ILE A 19 -8.27 -14.55 -19.79
CA ILE A 19 -7.75 -15.35 -20.90
C ILE A 19 -7.20 -16.66 -20.34
N LEU A 20 -7.55 -17.80 -20.96
CA LEU A 20 -6.96 -19.09 -20.62
C LEU A 20 -5.54 -19.20 -21.18
N VAL A 21 -4.64 -19.83 -20.42
CA VAL A 21 -3.29 -20.17 -20.90
C VAL A 21 -3.28 -21.64 -21.28
N ASN A 22 -2.98 -21.93 -22.55
CA ASN A 22 -3.01 -23.29 -23.12
C ASN A 22 -4.32 -24.04 -22.83
N ASP A 23 -5.45 -23.33 -22.87
CA ASP A 23 -6.80 -23.84 -22.60
C ASP A 23 -7.01 -24.45 -21.19
N PHE A 24 -6.10 -24.19 -20.25
CA PHE A 24 -6.25 -24.65 -18.87
C PHE A 24 -7.09 -23.67 -18.05
N ILE A 25 -8.24 -24.13 -17.54
CA ILE A 25 -9.09 -23.34 -16.63
C ILE A 25 -8.39 -22.91 -15.33
N SER A 26 -7.32 -23.62 -14.94
CA SER A 26 -6.51 -23.32 -13.76
C SER A 26 -5.29 -22.43 -14.02
N HIS A 27 -5.06 -22.02 -15.26
CA HIS A 27 -3.99 -21.11 -15.64
C HIS A 27 -4.54 -19.95 -16.45
N LEU A 28 -4.61 -18.79 -15.81
CA LEU A 28 -5.34 -17.63 -16.30
C LEU A 28 -4.42 -16.42 -16.48
N LYS A 29 -4.74 -15.59 -17.46
CA LYS A 29 -4.19 -14.26 -17.66
C LYS A 29 -5.31 -13.23 -17.59
N ILE A 30 -5.16 -12.27 -16.69
CA ILE A 30 -6.09 -11.15 -16.56
C ILE A 30 -5.42 -9.91 -17.18
N PRO A 31 -6.00 -9.33 -18.24
CA PRO A 31 -5.45 -8.12 -18.87
C PRO A 31 -5.38 -6.96 -17.89
N LEU A 32 -4.23 -6.29 -17.85
CA LEU A 32 -4.00 -5.02 -17.18
C LEU A 32 -3.65 -3.96 -18.24
N MET A 33 -3.25 -2.76 -17.81
CA MET A 33 -2.82 -1.72 -18.76
C MET A 33 -1.39 -1.92 -19.27
N ASN A 34 -1.05 -1.23 -20.37
CA ASN A 34 0.28 -1.21 -20.98
C ASN A 34 0.81 -2.60 -21.33
N GLU A 35 -0.06 -3.46 -21.86
CA GLU A 35 0.29 -4.81 -22.31
C GLU A 35 0.83 -5.71 -21.18
N VAL A 36 0.49 -5.41 -19.93
CA VAL A 36 0.80 -6.23 -18.77
C VAL A 36 -0.39 -7.13 -18.45
N PHE A 37 -0.12 -8.36 -18.03
CA PHE A 37 -1.11 -9.33 -17.59
C PHE A 37 -0.77 -9.83 -16.19
N LEU A 38 -1.78 -10.00 -15.36
CA LEU A 38 -1.68 -10.84 -14.17
C LEU A 38 -1.79 -12.30 -14.62
N ASP A 39 -0.70 -13.04 -14.52
CA ASP A 39 -0.61 -14.46 -14.87
C ASP A 39 -0.64 -15.28 -13.57
N ILE A 40 -1.68 -16.10 -13.43
CA ILE A 40 -1.99 -16.90 -12.25
C ILE A 40 -2.19 -18.38 -12.63
N ASP A 41 -1.36 -19.24 -12.06
CA ASP A 41 -1.47 -20.70 -12.15
C ASP A 41 -1.84 -21.25 -10.77
N TYR A 42 -3.07 -21.73 -10.66
CA TYR A 42 -3.63 -22.34 -9.46
C TYR A 42 -3.98 -23.82 -9.69
N SER A 43 -3.32 -24.49 -10.64
CA SER A 43 -3.49 -25.93 -10.93
C SER A 43 -3.34 -26.86 -9.73
N LYS A 44 -2.66 -26.39 -8.66
CA LYS A 44 -2.43 -27.12 -7.42
C LYS A 44 -3.34 -26.69 -6.26
N TYR A 45 -4.33 -25.83 -6.50
CA TYR A 45 -5.26 -25.35 -5.47
C TYR A 45 -5.86 -26.54 -4.69
N PRO A 46 -5.95 -26.48 -3.35
CA PRO A 46 -5.75 -25.32 -2.46
C PRO A 46 -4.29 -25.03 -2.06
N LYS A 47 -3.28 -25.62 -2.71
CA LYS A 47 -1.89 -25.17 -2.51
C LYS A 47 -1.69 -23.78 -3.11
N LYS A 48 -0.69 -23.06 -2.59
CA LYS A 48 -0.32 -21.69 -3.00
C LYS A 48 -0.25 -21.56 -4.53
N PRO A 49 -1.04 -20.66 -5.15
CA PRO A 49 -0.96 -20.35 -6.56
C PRO A 49 0.39 -19.71 -6.92
N LYS A 50 0.82 -19.91 -8.17
CA LYS A 50 1.94 -19.17 -8.74
C LYS A 50 1.39 -17.91 -9.39
N VAL A 51 1.92 -16.76 -8.99
CA VAL A 51 1.45 -15.46 -9.46
C VAL A 51 2.62 -14.62 -9.95
N LYS A 52 2.47 -13.98 -11.11
CA LYS A 52 3.46 -13.08 -11.70
C LYS A 52 2.77 -12.06 -12.61
N LEU A 53 3.40 -10.91 -12.78
CA LEU A 53 3.04 -9.95 -13.82
C LEU A 53 3.89 -10.23 -15.06
N THR A 54 3.26 -10.38 -16.22
CA THR A 54 3.93 -10.70 -17.49
C THR A 54 3.59 -9.66 -18.55
N LYS A 55 4.48 -9.48 -19.53
CA LYS A 55 4.16 -8.71 -20.75
C LYS A 55 3.54 -9.61 -21.82
N THR A 56 3.09 -9.00 -22.92
CA THR A 56 2.67 -9.66 -24.17
C THR A 56 3.68 -10.70 -24.66
N ASP A 57 4.98 -10.41 -24.58
CA ASP A 57 6.06 -11.33 -24.99
C ASP A 57 6.33 -12.49 -24.00
N GLY A 58 5.53 -12.60 -22.93
CA GLY A 58 5.64 -13.63 -21.91
C GLY A 58 6.76 -13.40 -20.89
N LYS A 59 7.57 -12.34 -21.04
CA LYS A 59 8.60 -12.02 -20.03
C LYS A 59 7.96 -11.59 -18.73
N VAL A 60 8.59 -12.01 -17.63
CA VAL A 60 8.19 -11.59 -16.29
C VAL A 60 8.52 -10.11 -16.13
N TYR A 61 7.48 -9.30 -15.97
CA TYR A 61 7.59 -7.89 -15.63
C TYR A 61 7.91 -7.71 -14.15
N ARG A 62 7.19 -8.43 -13.28
CA ARG A 62 7.36 -8.35 -11.82
C ARG A 62 6.81 -9.59 -11.10
N LYS A 63 7.41 -9.97 -9.99
CA LYS A 63 6.83 -10.92 -9.02
C LYS A 63 6.13 -10.18 -7.89
N VAL A 64 5.00 -10.71 -7.41
CA VAL A 64 4.15 -10.09 -6.38
C VAL A 64 4.02 -10.98 -5.13
N ASP A 65 4.71 -12.11 -5.07
CA ASP A 65 4.58 -13.12 -4.02
C ASP A 65 4.97 -12.65 -2.61
N ARG A 66 5.74 -11.57 -2.51
CA ARG A 66 6.20 -10.95 -1.24
C ARG A 66 5.50 -9.64 -0.90
N GLU A 67 4.56 -9.20 -1.73
CA GLU A 67 3.86 -7.92 -1.58
C GLU A 67 2.40 -8.10 -1.19
N ILE A 68 1.91 -9.34 -1.26
CA ILE A 68 0.51 -9.71 -1.10
C ILE A 68 0.43 -10.60 0.13
N SER A 69 -0.26 -10.13 1.17
CA SER A 69 -0.34 -10.78 2.48
C SER A 69 -0.86 -12.20 2.35
N SER A 70 -1.93 -12.40 1.56
CA SER A 70 -2.49 -13.74 1.37
C SER A 70 -1.53 -14.72 0.70
N LEU A 71 -0.60 -14.24 -0.14
CA LEU A 71 0.45 -15.09 -0.71
C LEU A 71 1.57 -15.39 0.29
N MET A 72 1.90 -14.44 1.17
CA MET A 72 2.95 -14.64 2.19
C MET A 72 2.51 -15.67 3.22
N ASP A 73 1.27 -15.57 3.69
CA ASP A 73 0.72 -16.38 4.79
C ASP A 73 -0.15 -17.54 4.30
N TRP A 74 0.14 -18.09 3.11
CA TRP A 74 -0.73 -19.08 2.46
C TRP A 74 -0.77 -20.42 3.21
N GLU A 75 -1.85 -20.66 3.96
CA GLU A 75 -2.09 -21.90 4.69
C GLU A 75 -3.28 -22.69 4.14
N LYS A 76 -3.10 -24.01 3.99
CA LYS A 76 -4.13 -24.91 3.40
C LYS A 76 -5.46 -24.93 4.17
N LYS A 77 -5.45 -24.69 5.48
CA LYS A 77 -6.65 -24.76 6.35
C LYS A 77 -7.52 -23.50 6.31
N ASN A 78 -7.00 -22.37 5.84
CA ASN A 78 -7.70 -21.08 5.81
C ASN A 78 -7.45 -20.39 4.46
N THR A 79 -7.66 -21.12 3.36
CA THR A 79 -7.37 -20.62 2.00
C THR A 79 -8.48 -19.70 1.51
N ILE A 80 -8.08 -18.52 1.03
CA ILE A 80 -8.97 -17.60 0.33
C ILE A 80 -9.29 -18.12 -1.08
N SER A 81 -10.38 -17.63 -1.66
CA SER A 81 -10.74 -17.90 -3.05
C SER A 81 -9.75 -17.23 -4.02
N ILE A 82 -9.68 -17.75 -5.25
CA ILE A 82 -8.86 -17.16 -6.32
C ILE A 82 -9.36 -15.75 -6.68
N VAL A 83 -10.66 -15.49 -6.57
CA VAL A 83 -11.24 -14.15 -6.76
C VAL A 83 -10.74 -13.16 -5.72
N GLU A 84 -10.75 -13.53 -4.43
CA GLU A 84 -10.24 -12.67 -3.36
C GLU A 84 -8.74 -12.40 -3.55
N LEU A 85 -7.97 -13.43 -3.93
CA LEU A 85 -6.55 -13.28 -4.22
C LEU A 85 -6.30 -12.31 -5.38
N ILE A 86 -7.01 -12.48 -6.50
CA ILE A 86 -6.91 -11.57 -7.65
C ILE A 86 -7.29 -10.15 -7.22
N THR A 87 -8.37 -9.99 -6.46
CA THR A 87 -8.84 -8.69 -6.00
C THR A 87 -7.78 -7.96 -5.15
N GLU A 88 -7.14 -8.66 -4.22
CA GLU A 88 -6.04 -8.11 -3.41
C GLU A 88 -4.85 -7.69 -4.30
N ILE A 89 -4.47 -8.54 -5.26
CA ILE A 89 -3.38 -8.24 -6.21
C ILE A 89 -3.72 -7.01 -7.08
N LEU A 90 -4.94 -6.93 -7.60
CA LEU A 90 -5.37 -5.79 -8.41
C LEU A 90 -5.41 -4.51 -7.57
N ALA A 91 -5.90 -4.56 -6.33
CA ALA A 91 -5.88 -3.42 -5.41
C ALA A 91 -4.44 -2.94 -5.14
N PHE A 92 -3.50 -3.88 -4.94
CA PHE A 92 -2.08 -3.56 -4.81
C PHE A 92 -1.53 -2.89 -6.07
N ILE A 93 -1.80 -3.45 -7.26
CA ILE A 93 -1.35 -2.90 -8.54
C ILE A 93 -1.96 -1.51 -8.79
N GLU A 94 -3.23 -1.30 -8.47
CA GLU A 94 -3.85 0.02 -8.55
C GLU A 94 -3.21 1.02 -7.59
N GLY A 95 -2.90 0.61 -6.35
CA GLY A 95 -2.15 1.44 -5.40
C GLY A 95 -0.78 1.84 -5.96
N MET A 96 -0.08 0.88 -6.58
CA MET A 96 1.18 1.14 -7.27
C MET A 96 1.07 2.10 -8.45
N ARG A 97 -0.02 2.01 -9.22
CA ARG A 97 -0.21 2.75 -10.48
C ARG A 97 -0.78 4.14 -10.27
N SER A 98 -1.65 4.29 -9.28
CA SER A 98 -2.38 5.52 -9.05
C SER A 98 -1.48 6.61 -8.46
N ASN A 99 -0.24 6.30 -8.06
CA ASN A 99 0.57 7.21 -7.25
C ASN A 99 -0.32 7.81 -6.14
N THR A 100 -1.22 6.98 -5.60
CA THR A 100 -2.29 7.40 -4.71
C THR A 100 -2.20 6.55 -3.46
N VAL A 101 -2.10 7.23 -2.33
CA VAL A 101 -2.19 6.64 -1.01
C VAL A 101 -3.61 6.85 -0.52
N ARG A 102 -4.23 5.81 0.04
CA ARG A 102 -5.60 5.88 0.58
C ARG A 102 -5.55 5.99 2.09
N ILE A 103 -6.36 6.87 2.69
CA ILE A 103 -6.43 7.05 4.14
C ILE A 103 -7.87 7.17 4.61
N ASN A 104 -8.18 6.54 5.75
CA ASN A 104 -9.47 6.72 6.41
C ASN A 104 -9.66 8.18 6.85
N LYS A 105 -10.84 8.73 6.58
CA LYS A 105 -11.20 10.12 6.89
C LYS A 105 -11.04 10.46 8.37
N ASP A 106 -11.48 9.58 9.25
CA ASP A 106 -11.36 9.78 10.69
C ASP A 106 -9.90 9.83 11.14
N LEU A 107 -9.04 9.02 10.51
CA LEU A 107 -7.61 9.00 10.83
C LEU A 107 -6.93 10.30 10.42
N ILE A 108 -7.14 10.81 9.20
CA ILE A 108 -6.52 12.07 8.76
C ILE A 108 -7.03 13.26 9.59
N ASN A 109 -8.31 13.27 9.97
CA ASN A 109 -8.87 14.28 10.86
C ASN A 109 -8.25 14.22 12.27
N GLY A 110 -8.03 13.02 12.80
CA GLY A 110 -7.32 12.81 14.06
C GLY A 110 -5.87 13.31 14.01
N ILE A 111 -5.15 13.05 12.91
CA ILE A 111 -3.79 13.57 12.69
C ILE A 111 -3.80 15.11 12.63
N LEU A 112 -4.73 15.72 11.90
CA LEU A 112 -4.87 17.18 11.85
C LEU A 112 -5.13 17.78 13.24
N ALA A 113 -5.99 17.15 14.04
CA ALA A 113 -6.25 17.57 15.41
C ALA A 113 -4.99 17.47 16.29
N LEU A 114 -4.24 16.37 16.19
CA LEU A 114 -3.00 16.15 16.91
C LEU A 114 -1.94 17.22 16.54
N CYS A 115 -1.81 17.56 15.26
CA CYS A 115 -0.93 18.65 14.81
C CYS A 115 -1.28 20.01 15.45
N ARG A 116 -2.58 20.32 15.57
CA ARG A 116 -3.05 21.56 16.20
C ARG A 116 -2.73 21.60 17.69
N GLU A 117 -2.95 20.49 18.38
CA GLU A 117 -2.70 20.38 19.82
C GLU A 117 -1.21 20.50 20.18
N HIS A 118 -0.33 19.95 19.34
CA HIS A 118 1.11 19.96 19.59
C HIS A 118 1.85 21.17 19.00
N HIS A 119 1.18 22.05 18.26
CA HIS A 119 1.78 23.26 17.72
C HIS A 119 2.38 24.12 18.87
N PRO A 120 3.61 24.67 18.74
CA PRO A 120 4.45 24.75 17.54
C PRO A 120 5.50 23.63 17.40
N ARG A 121 5.36 22.48 18.09
CA ARG A 121 6.26 21.33 17.91
C ARG A 121 5.82 20.48 16.71
N GLU A 122 6.80 19.90 16.02
CA GLU A 122 6.52 18.90 15.00
C GLU A 122 5.99 17.63 15.65
N ILE A 123 4.96 17.02 15.06
CA ILE A 123 4.59 15.64 15.36
C ILE A 123 5.35 14.72 14.41
N LEU A 124 5.58 13.47 14.82
CA LEU A 124 6.15 12.44 13.98
C LEU A 124 5.43 11.12 14.26
N GLY A 125 4.98 10.45 13.20
CA GLY A 125 4.25 9.20 13.27
C GLY A 125 4.68 8.22 12.18
N LEU A 126 4.48 6.94 12.47
CA LEU A 126 4.48 5.86 11.48
C LEU A 126 3.04 5.56 11.07
N LEU A 127 2.85 5.11 9.84
CA LEU A 127 1.54 4.81 9.27
C LEU A 127 1.46 3.33 8.90
N ARG A 128 0.46 2.65 9.46
CA ARG A 128 0.13 1.26 9.12
C ARG A 128 -0.79 1.21 7.92
N VAL A 129 -0.50 0.31 6.99
CA VAL A 129 -1.33 0.03 5.83
C VAL A 129 -1.90 -1.37 5.95
N ASP A 130 -3.22 -1.47 5.87
CA ASP A 130 -3.95 -2.72 5.71
C ASP A 130 -4.73 -2.69 4.40
N LYS A 131 -4.60 -3.74 3.58
CA LYS A 131 -5.28 -3.87 2.27
C LYS A 131 -5.20 -2.61 1.38
N GLY A 132 -4.06 -1.92 1.41
CA GLY A 132 -3.80 -0.72 0.60
C GLY A 132 -4.43 0.58 1.14
N VAL A 133 -4.90 0.58 2.39
CA VAL A 133 -5.48 1.73 3.09
C VAL A 133 -4.67 2.01 4.36
N ILE A 134 -4.37 3.28 4.63
CA ILE A 134 -3.80 3.69 5.91
C ILE A 134 -4.88 3.61 6.99
N THR A 135 -4.66 2.72 7.96
CA THR A 135 -5.61 2.40 9.02
C THR A 135 -5.18 2.91 10.39
N GLU A 136 -3.87 3.08 10.64
CA GLU A 136 -3.37 3.48 11.95
C GLU A 136 -2.24 4.51 11.88
N PHE A 137 -2.20 5.37 12.91
CA PHE A 137 -1.09 6.24 13.24
C PHE A 137 -0.41 5.71 14.50
N ILE A 138 0.90 5.50 14.42
CA ILE A 138 1.70 4.98 15.52
C ILE A 138 2.75 6.00 15.92
N LEU A 139 2.76 6.40 17.19
CA LEU A 139 3.85 7.19 17.76
C LEU A 139 5.09 6.31 17.90
N PRO A 140 6.20 6.62 17.20
CA PRO A 140 7.40 5.81 17.29
C PRO A 140 7.99 5.91 18.71
N PRO A 141 8.26 4.78 19.40
CA PRO A 141 8.84 4.81 20.74
C PRO A 141 10.18 5.55 20.77
N GLY A 142 10.31 6.53 21.65
CA GLY A 142 11.53 7.33 21.78
C GLY A 142 11.77 8.30 20.63
N ALA A 143 10.72 8.67 19.88
CA ALA A 143 10.79 9.81 18.97
C ALA A 143 11.17 11.08 19.73
N VAL A 144 12.13 11.83 19.19
CA VAL A 144 12.53 13.15 19.70
C VAL A 144 12.01 14.18 18.74
N THR A 145 11.11 15.03 19.21
CA THR A 145 10.51 16.11 18.40
C THR A 145 10.89 17.48 18.92
N SER A 146 10.97 18.43 18.00
CA SER A 146 11.30 19.83 18.26
C SER A 146 10.46 20.74 17.37
N HIS A 147 10.69 22.04 17.43
CA HIS A 147 10.04 23.02 16.55
C HIS A 147 10.55 22.98 15.09
N LYS A 148 11.62 22.21 14.82
CA LYS A 148 12.31 22.18 13.52
C LYS A 148 12.51 20.78 12.93
N SER A 149 12.34 19.75 13.74
CA SER A 149 12.57 18.36 13.34
C SER A 149 11.94 17.37 14.32
N GLY A 150 11.40 16.29 13.77
CA GLY A 150 11.16 15.03 14.45
C GLY A 150 12.14 13.95 13.98
N VAL A 151 12.71 13.17 14.90
CA VAL A 151 13.57 12.03 14.56
C VAL A 151 13.17 10.80 15.37
N TYR A 152 13.14 9.64 14.73
CA TYR A 152 13.03 8.34 15.39
C TYR A 152 14.13 7.38 14.95
N PHE A 153 14.37 6.36 15.76
CA PHE A 153 15.41 5.36 15.55
C PHE A 153 14.80 3.98 15.24
N PRO A 154 14.69 3.58 13.96
CA PRO A 154 14.03 2.33 13.54
C PRO A 154 14.57 1.06 14.22
N ARG A 155 15.86 1.03 14.57
CA ARG A 155 16.51 -0.10 15.26
C ARG A 155 15.90 -0.47 16.62
N ARG A 156 15.05 0.39 17.18
CA ARG A 156 14.37 0.17 18.46
C ARG A 156 12.96 -0.42 18.33
N MET A 157 12.57 -0.80 17.11
CA MET A 157 11.21 -1.28 16.83
C MET A 157 11.27 -2.70 16.26
N PRO A 158 10.34 -3.59 16.64
CA PRO A 158 10.15 -4.86 15.96
C PRO A 158 9.92 -4.64 14.45
N SER A 159 10.38 -5.56 13.62
CA SER A 159 10.08 -5.52 12.19
C SER A 159 8.58 -5.72 11.98
N ASP A 160 7.93 -4.74 11.37
CA ASP A 160 6.51 -4.76 11.06
C ASP A 160 6.32 -4.33 9.60
N PRO A 161 6.09 -5.27 8.67
CA PRO A 161 6.05 -4.98 7.24
C PRO A 161 4.83 -4.14 6.84
N SER A 162 3.81 -4.05 7.70
CA SER A 162 2.63 -3.23 7.44
C SER A 162 2.83 -1.75 7.78
N LEU A 163 3.97 -1.38 8.39
CA LEU A 163 4.36 0.03 8.58
C LEU A 163 5.02 0.57 7.31
N GLU A 164 4.16 1.01 6.40
CA GLU A 164 4.57 1.39 5.06
C GLU A 164 4.81 2.90 4.91
N GLY A 165 4.34 3.74 5.84
CA GLY A 165 4.41 5.18 5.69
C GLY A 165 4.89 5.92 6.93
N THR A 166 5.12 7.22 6.76
CA THR A 166 5.44 8.14 7.86
C THR A 166 4.65 9.43 7.68
N VAL A 167 4.42 10.15 8.78
CA VAL A 167 3.81 11.48 8.77
C VAL A 167 4.53 12.40 9.75
N HIS A 168 4.72 13.66 9.37
CA HIS A 168 5.12 14.71 10.32
C HIS A 168 4.46 16.05 10.00
N SER A 169 4.52 16.98 10.96
CA SER A 169 3.96 18.32 10.79
C SER A 169 5.02 19.39 10.59
N HIS A 170 4.67 20.44 9.84
CA HIS A 170 5.49 21.63 9.64
C HIS A 170 4.82 22.87 10.28
N PRO A 171 5.25 23.30 11.48
CA PRO A 171 4.77 24.49 12.17
C PRO A 171 4.95 25.80 11.39
N ASN A 172 5.93 25.84 10.48
CA ASN A 172 6.20 27.02 9.64
C ASN A 172 5.24 27.17 8.45
N GLY A 173 4.32 26.22 8.23
CA GLY A 173 3.33 26.26 7.15
C GLY A 173 3.85 25.88 5.76
N ASN A 174 5.11 25.48 5.60
CA ASN A 174 5.61 24.98 4.32
C ASN A 174 5.21 23.51 4.15
N PRO A 175 4.40 23.12 3.16
CA PRO A 175 3.97 21.73 2.99
C PRO A 175 4.98 20.86 2.22
N ASN A 176 6.15 21.40 1.87
CA ASN A 176 7.15 20.68 1.09
C ASN A 176 8.29 20.16 1.98
N PRO A 177 8.89 19.01 1.63
CA PRO A 177 9.94 18.41 2.44
C PRO A 177 11.22 19.25 2.45
N SER A 178 11.87 19.30 3.60
CA SER A 178 13.23 19.81 3.75
C SER A 178 14.26 18.80 3.25
N PRO A 179 15.52 19.22 3.00
CA PRO A 179 16.61 18.29 2.72
C PRO A 179 16.84 17.25 3.82
N THR A 180 16.51 17.59 5.07
CA THR A 180 16.60 16.69 6.23
C THR A 180 15.52 15.61 6.15
N ASP A 181 14.30 15.96 5.76
CA ASP A 181 13.17 15.03 5.65
C ASP A 181 13.42 14.00 4.56
N LEU A 182 13.94 14.45 3.41
CA LEU A 182 14.34 13.58 2.30
C LEU A 182 15.32 12.50 2.77
N LYS A 183 16.33 12.87 3.57
CA LYS A 183 17.36 11.93 4.04
C LYS A 183 16.90 11.03 5.18
N ASN A 184 16.12 11.57 6.13
CA ASN A 184 15.92 10.92 7.44
C ASN A 184 14.59 10.21 7.60
N ILE A 185 13.55 10.63 6.87
CA ILE A 185 12.16 10.20 7.10
C ILE A 185 11.59 9.60 5.80
N ILE A 186 11.66 10.34 4.70
CA ILE A 186 11.06 9.95 3.41
C ILE A 186 11.70 8.67 2.86
N MET A 187 13.02 8.53 2.99
CA MET A 187 13.74 7.32 2.52
C MET A 187 13.46 6.06 3.35
N LYS A 188 12.74 6.15 4.49
CA LYS A 188 12.50 5.00 5.39
C LYS A 188 11.13 4.33 5.21
N GLY A 189 10.15 5.00 4.59
CA GLY A 189 8.83 4.45 4.28
C GLY A 189 8.62 4.28 2.77
N LYS A 190 7.55 3.62 2.33
CA LYS A 190 7.09 3.59 0.93
C LYS A 190 6.52 4.95 0.48
N PHE A 191 5.94 5.71 1.42
CA PHE A 191 5.45 7.06 1.21
C PHE A 191 5.57 7.91 2.48
N HIS A 192 5.31 9.20 2.35
CA HIS A 192 5.43 10.16 3.44
C HIS A 192 4.36 11.27 3.35
N ILE A 193 3.75 11.63 4.47
CA ILE A 193 2.75 12.70 4.57
C ILE A 193 3.32 13.88 5.37
N ILE A 194 3.21 15.09 4.83
CA ILE A 194 3.54 16.33 5.54
C ILE A 194 2.24 17.09 5.80
N VAL A 195 2.05 17.52 7.05
CA VAL A 195 0.92 18.33 7.48
C VAL A 195 1.41 19.72 7.90
N ALA A 196 1.15 20.73 7.08
CA ALA A 196 1.59 22.10 7.32
C ALA A 196 0.59 22.91 8.16
N TYR A 197 1.08 23.85 8.95
CA TYR A 197 0.23 24.89 9.55
C TYR A 197 -0.55 25.61 8.44
N PRO A 198 -1.86 25.89 8.60
CA PRO A 198 -2.63 25.90 9.86
C PRO A 198 -3.37 24.60 10.22
N TYR A 199 -3.14 23.49 9.51
CA TYR A 199 -3.74 22.18 9.81
C TYR A 199 -5.28 22.16 9.79
N PHE A 200 -5.93 23.05 9.04
CA PHE A 200 -7.40 23.16 9.06
C PHE A 200 -8.08 22.15 8.15
N ASP A 201 -7.49 21.89 6.99
CA ASP A 201 -8.09 21.08 5.94
C ASP A 201 -7.01 20.31 5.17
N LEU A 202 -7.46 19.63 4.12
CA LEU A 202 -6.62 18.80 3.26
C LEU A 202 -5.66 19.61 2.40
N ASN A 203 -5.89 20.92 2.22
CA ASN A 203 -4.93 21.78 1.53
C ASN A 203 -3.64 21.95 2.34
N SER A 204 -3.72 21.69 3.65
CA SER A 204 -2.58 21.64 4.56
C SER A 204 -1.80 20.33 4.48
N VAL A 205 -2.24 19.35 3.68
CA VAL A 205 -1.68 18.00 3.64
C VAL A 205 -1.06 17.74 2.27
N LYS A 206 0.17 17.23 2.24
CA LYS A 206 0.79 16.70 1.01
C LYS A 206 1.37 15.32 1.25
N CYS A 207 1.27 14.46 0.24
CA CYS A 207 1.86 13.13 0.25
C CYS A 207 2.98 13.05 -0.79
N PHE A 208 4.03 12.31 -0.46
CA PHE A 208 5.25 12.17 -1.25
C PHE A 208 5.70 10.72 -1.33
N ASP A 209 6.33 10.33 -2.44
CA ASP A 209 7.01 9.05 -2.58
C ASP A 209 8.42 9.09 -1.94
N GLN A 210 9.12 7.95 -1.96
CA GLN A 210 10.51 7.81 -1.49
C GLN A 210 11.51 8.77 -2.13
N LYS A 211 11.19 9.35 -3.28
CA LYS A 211 12.04 10.29 -4.02
C LYS A 211 11.66 11.74 -3.74
N GLY A 212 10.67 11.99 -2.88
CA GLY A 212 10.15 13.33 -2.59
C GLY A 212 9.24 13.89 -3.68
N LYS A 213 8.75 13.06 -4.61
CA LYS A 213 7.79 13.49 -5.62
C LYS A 213 6.38 13.45 -5.04
N ILE A 214 5.58 14.48 -5.34
CA ILE A 214 4.18 14.55 -4.90
C ILE A 214 3.39 13.36 -5.47
N ILE A 215 2.60 12.75 -4.59
CA ILE A 215 1.67 11.67 -4.88
C ILE A 215 0.29 12.05 -4.33
N ASN A 216 -0.77 11.52 -4.94
CA ASN A 216 -2.14 11.82 -4.54
C ASN A 216 -2.46 11.16 -3.18
N LEU A 217 -3.27 11.83 -2.37
CA LEU A 217 -3.79 11.28 -1.13
C LEU A 217 -5.32 11.21 -1.27
N GLN A 218 -5.84 10.01 -1.46
CA GLN A 218 -7.27 9.75 -1.56
C GLN A 218 -7.83 9.49 -0.16
N ILE A 219 -8.93 10.13 0.16
CA ILE A 219 -9.63 9.93 1.42
C ILE A 219 -10.80 8.98 1.16
N ILE A 220 -10.94 8.01 2.04
CA ILE A 220 -12.05 7.07 2.04
C ILE A 220 -12.83 7.23 3.36
N ASP A 221 -14.14 7.02 3.30
CA ASP A 221 -15.02 7.00 4.48
C ASP A 221 -14.92 5.65 5.21
#